data_AF-A0A1F3YDC8-F1
#
_entry.id   AF-A0A1F3YDC8-F1
#
_cell.length_a   1.000
_cell.length_b   1.000
_cell.length_c   1.000
_cell.angle_alpha   90.00
_cell.angle_beta   90.00
_cell.angle_gamma   90.00
#
_symmetry.space_group_name_H-M   'P 1'
#
loop_
_entity.id
_entity.type
_entity.pdbx_description
1 polymer ?
#
loop_
_entity_poly.entity_id
_entity_poly.type
_entity_poly.pdbx_seq_one_letter_code
_entity_poly.pdbx_strand_id
1 'polypeptide(L)'
;MKVKIAQFTLCSGLLAGWLFGMGGCSTTQVVPDEPPPVTPPPYVQVPHPAGTDMADLRAILFSKGTPTAESLKTCDADFTRLRMVTQSDDERREGVRELLRRDPVFYHWCFYTRIFQLDEALKTATYIDEKQKKVIEAYLFIVPVARAFMSEFHDSRYLRWAVLHYKRLSEWVFYRKLELSPEETAELVQISNPFGLWREATPRGSILEKYNIVAVDTGTQPAPASDATFNPGGPVLERAPASSELIAPADEPPPTAPADEPPPPPPAPADVPAVDASANDVPIGGVLPATEPGS
;
A
#
# COMPACT_ATOMS: atom_id res chain seq x y z
N MET A 1 -20.42 51.14 -43.95
CA MET A 1 -21.29 50.22 -43.20
C MET A 1 -21.75 49.10 -44.12
N LYS A 2 -21.23 47.89 -43.95
CA LYS A 2 -21.64 46.69 -44.71
C LYS A 2 -21.76 45.53 -43.70
N VAL A 3 -22.99 45.18 -43.36
CA VAL A 3 -23.35 44.12 -42.41
C VAL A 3 -23.33 42.78 -43.16
N LYS A 4 -22.59 41.80 -42.63
CA LYS A 4 -22.43 40.46 -43.22
C LYS A 4 -23.64 39.58 -42.87
N ILE A 5 -24.57 39.47 -43.81
CA ILE A 5 -25.65 38.49 -43.86
C ILE A 5 -25.06 37.19 -44.44
N ALA A 6 -24.41 36.38 -43.61
CA ALA A 6 -23.85 35.09 -44.06
C ALA A 6 -23.80 34.02 -42.97
N GLN A 7 -24.57 34.17 -41.89
CA GLN A 7 -24.49 33.29 -40.72
C GLN A 7 -25.81 32.57 -40.40
N PHE A 8 -26.85 32.71 -41.24
CA PHE A 8 -28.17 32.14 -40.97
C PHE A 8 -28.48 30.86 -41.78
N THR A 9 -27.72 30.55 -42.84
CA THR A 9 -28.06 29.44 -43.75
C THR A 9 -27.44 28.09 -43.37
N LEU A 10 -26.57 28.05 -42.36
CA LEU A 10 -25.88 26.82 -41.94
C LEU A 10 -26.57 26.07 -40.78
N CYS A 11 -27.55 26.70 -40.11
CA CYS A 11 -28.29 26.06 -39.01
C CYS A 11 -29.55 25.29 -39.46
N SER A 12 -30.08 25.54 -40.66
CA SER A 12 -31.33 24.91 -41.10
C SER A 12 -31.15 23.53 -41.76
N GLY A 13 -29.92 23.18 -42.19
CA GLY A 13 -29.64 21.92 -42.89
C GLY A 13 -29.46 20.70 -41.97
N LEU A 14 -29.26 20.90 -40.66
CA LEU A 14 -29.00 19.80 -39.72
C LEU A 14 -30.28 19.25 -39.04
N LEU A 15 -31.43 19.92 -39.19
CA LEU A 15 -32.68 19.50 -38.55
C LEU A 15 -33.54 18.55 -39.41
N ALA A 16 -33.34 18.49 -40.73
CA ALA A 16 -34.17 17.67 -41.62
C ALA A 16 -33.65 16.22 -41.82
N GLY A 17 -32.41 15.92 -41.43
CA GLY A 17 -31.80 14.60 -41.61
C GLY A 17 -32.19 13.53 -40.58
N TRP A 18 -32.90 13.91 -39.51
CA TRP A 18 -33.18 13.01 -38.37
C TRP A 18 -34.51 12.26 -38.45
N LEU A 19 -35.36 12.52 -39.45
CA LEU A 19 -36.75 12.00 -39.45
C LEU A 19 -37.01 10.72 -40.27
N PHE A 20 -36.04 10.17 -41.01
CA PHE A 20 -36.31 9.02 -41.91
C PHE A 20 -35.40 7.79 -41.72
N GLY A 21 -34.77 7.65 -40.55
CA GLY A 21 -33.95 6.50 -40.20
C GLY A 21 -34.61 5.50 -39.27
N MET A 22 -35.91 5.20 -39.39
CA MET A 22 -36.53 4.05 -38.69
C MET A 22 -36.19 2.73 -39.40
N GLY A 23 -34.90 2.37 -39.42
CA GLY A 23 -34.48 0.99 -39.65
C GLY A 23 -34.60 0.23 -38.34
N GLY A 24 -35.45 -0.78 -38.29
CA GLY A 24 -35.74 -1.56 -37.08
C GLY A 24 -34.48 -2.09 -36.41
N CYS A 25 -34.18 -1.59 -35.21
CA CYS A 25 -33.27 -2.23 -34.30
C CYS A 25 -33.88 -3.58 -33.90
N SER A 26 -33.42 -4.67 -34.52
CA SER A 26 -33.65 -6.02 -34.02
C SER A 26 -33.10 -6.07 -32.60
N THR A 27 -33.98 -5.98 -31.60
CA THR A 27 -33.66 -6.17 -30.18
C THR A 27 -33.43 -7.65 -29.91
N THR A 28 -32.51 -8.27 -30.63
CA THR A 28 -31.94 -9.54 -30.19
C THR A 28 -31.23 -9.19 -28.90
N GLN A 29 -31.86 -9.47 -27.75
CA GLN A 29 -31.17 -9.51 -26.48
C GLN A 29 -30.09 -10.57 -26.63
N VAL A 30 -28.89 -10.13 -27.00
CA VAL A 30 -27.68 -10.87 -26.69
C VAL A 30 -27.70 -10.91 -25.18
N VAL A 31 -28.10 -12.05 -24.62
CA VAL A 31 -27.89 -12.35 -23.20
C VAL A 31 -26.40 -12.13 -23.03
N PRO A 32 -25.97 -11.07 -22.30
CA PRO A 32 -24.55 -10.84 -22.10
C PRO A 32 -24.00 -12.11 -21.47
N ASP A 33 -22.95 -12.67 -22.06
CA ASP A 33 -22.26 -13.80 -21.46
C ASP A 33 -21.99 -13.45 -19.99
N GLU A 34 -22.37 -14.36 -19.09
CA GLU A 34 -22.22 -14.15 -17.66
C GLU A 34 -20.74 -13.80 -17.41
N PRO A 35 -20.43 -12.64 -16.83
CA PRO A 35 -19.06 -12.22 -16.66
C PRO A 35 -18.31 -13.31 -15.89
N PRO A 36 -17.06 -13.64 -16.26
CA PRO A 36 -16.32 -14.69 -15.58
C PRO A 36 -16.29 -14.39 -14.08
N PRO A 37 -16.42 -15.42 -13.22
CA PRO A 37 -16.42 -15.23 -11.78
C PRO A 37 -15.14 -14.50 -11.36
N VAL A 38 -15.30 -13.38 -10.65
CA VAL A 38 -14.20 -12.55 -10.21
C VAL A 38 -13.47 -13.29 -9.09
N THR A 39 -12.32 -13.89 -9.41
CA THR A 39 -11.44 -14.48 -8.39
C THR A 39 -10.82 -13.35 -7.56
N PRO A 40 -10.94 -13.36 -6.23
CA PRO A 40 -10.36 -12.32 -5.40
C PRO A 40 -8.83 -12.30 -5.53
N PRO A 41 -8.18 -11.13 -5.39
CA PRO A 41 -6.73 -11.04 -5.43
C PRO A 41 -6.07 -11.99 -4.42
N PRO A 42 -4.91 -12.60 -4.74
CA PRO A 42 -4.24 -13.56 -3.85
C PRO A 42 -3.97 -13.04 -2.44
N TYR A 43 -3.69 -11.74 -2.30
CA TYR A 43 -3.38 -11.13 -1.01
C TYR A 43 -4.56 -11.14 -0.01
N VAL A 44 -5.80 -11.32 -0.48
CA VAL A 44 -6.99 -11.39 0.39
C VAL A 44 -6.92 -12.61 1.31
N GLN A 45 -6.21 -13.66 0.90
CA GLN A 45 -6.05 -14.89 1.67
C GLN A 45 -4.92 -14.80 2.71
N VAL A 46 -4.12 -13.73 2.67
CA VAL A 46 -3.00 -13.52 3.58
C VAL A 46 -3.53 -13.02 4.92
N PRO A 47 -3.00 -13.47 6.07
CA PRO A 47 -3.47 -13.02 7.39
C PRO A 47 -3.35 -11.51 7.60
N HIS A 48 -4.41 -10.87 8.07
CA HIS A 48 -4.42 -9.47 8.52
C HIS A 48 -4.50 -9.40 10.04
N PRO A 49 -3.96 -8.35 10.68
CA PRO A 49 -4.17 -8.14 12.11
C PRO A 49 -5.67 -7.87 12.36
N ALA A 50 -6.22 -8.48 13.41
CA ALA A 50 -7.64 -8.36 13.75
C ALA A 50 -8.02 -6.92 14.13
N GLY A 51 -7.12 -6.22 14.81
CA GLY A 51 -7.24 -4.80 15.15
C GLY A 51 -6.05 -3.97 14.69
N THR A 52 -5.87 -2.84 15.36
CA THR A 52 -4.72 -1.95 15.16
C THR A 52 -3.68 -2.06 16.27
N ASP A 53 -3.77 -3.08 17.12
CA ASP A 53 -2.79 -3.29 18.17
C ASP A 53 -1.48 -3.86 17.59
N MET A 54 -0.35 -3.48 18.19
CA MET A 54 0.94 -4.09 17.89
C MET A 54 0.98 -5.57 18.29
N ALA A 55 0.19 -6.00 19.28
CA ALA A 55 0.06 -7.41 19.65
C ALA A 55 -0.53 -8.25 18.50
N ASP A 56 -1.59 -7.77 17.85
CA ASP A 56 -2.19 -8.43 16.69
C ASP A 56 -1.21 -8.51 15.52
N LEU A 57 -0.46 -7.42 15.29
CA LEU A 57 0.57 -7.37 14.27
C LEU A 57 1.70 -8.38 14.53
N ARG A 58 2.16 -8.50 15.78
CA ARG A 58 3.15 -9.53 16.15
C ARG A 58 2.60 -10.93 15.93
N ALA A 59 1.34 -11.19 16.28
CA ALA A 59 0.73 -12.50 16.10
C ALA A 59 0.76 -12.96 14.63
N ILE A 60 0.52 -12.07 13.67
CA ILE A 60 0.63 -12.43 12.24
C ILE A 60 2.09 -12.51 11.77
N LEU A 61 2.98 -11.63 12.23
CA LEU A 61 4.38 -11.62 11.78
C LEU A 61 5.17 -12.85 12.26
N PHE A 62 4.80 -13.44 13.40
CA PHE A 62 5.41 -14.65 13.92
C PHE A 62 4.63 -15.94 13.58
N SER A 63 3.63 -15.84 12.71
CA SER A 63 2.87 -17.01 12.26
C SER A 63 3.66 -17.86 11.25
N LYS A 64 3.33 -19.16 11.17
CA LYS A 64 3.98 -20.06 10.22
C LYS A 64 3.59 -19.66 8.79
N GLY A 65 4.59 -19.40 7.94
CA GLY A 65 4.39 -18.99 6.55
C GLY A 65 4.60 -17.49 6.31
N THR A 66 4.88 -16.70 7.34
CA THR A 66 5.32 -15.31 7.18
C THR A 66 6.70 -15.27 6.51
N PRO A 67 6.91 -14.40 5.50
CA PRO A 67 8.22 -14.20 4.90
C PRO A 67 9.28 -13.75 5.92
N THR A 68 10.53 -14.15 5.72
CA THR A 68 11.64 -13.72 6.59
C THR A 68 11.97 -12.24 6.36
N ALA A 69 12.55 -11.58 7.36
CA ALA A 69 12.96 -10.19 7.24
C ALA A 69 13.92 -9.96 6.05
N GLU A 70 14.78 -10.93 5.76
CA GLU A 70 15.71 -10.92 4.63
C GLU A 70 14.99 -10.89 3.29
N SER A 71 13.92 -11.68 3.15
CA SER A 71 13.13 -11.73 1.92
C SER A 71 12.41 -10.41 1.64
N LEU A 72 12.11 -9.62 2.68
CA LEU A 72 11.42 -8.35 2.58
C LEU A 72 12.35 -7.14 2.39
N LYS A 73 13.69 -7.33 2.38
CA LYS A 73 14.62 -6.19 2.21
C LYS A 73 14.49 -5.50 0.85
N THR A 74 13.97 -6.18 -0.17
CA THR A 74 13.87 -5.66 -1.54
C THR A 74 12.80 -4.58 -1.70
N CYS A 75 11.72 -4.56 -0.90
CA CYS A 75 10.69 -3.53 -1.07
C CYS A 75 11.16 -2.13 -0.70
N ASP A 76 12.01 -2.00 0.33
CA ASP A 76 12.63 -0.72 0.67
C ASP A 76 13.54 -0.23 -0.47
N ALA A 77 14.24 -1.15 -1.14
CA ALA A 77 15.09 -0.83 -2.28
C ALA A 77 14.28 -0.36 -3.50
N ASP A 78 13.21 -1.08 -3.85
CA ASP A 78 12.32 -0.70 -4.96
C ASP A 78 11.67 0.66 -4.72
N PHE A 79 11.16 0.89 -3.52
CA PHE A 79 10.52 2.15 -3.16
C PHE A 79 11.52 3.31 -3.12
N THR A 80 12.71 3.08 -2.55
CA THR A 80 13.77 4.09 -2.52
C THR A 80 14.22 4.42 -3.94
N ARG A 81 14.39 3.42 -4.80
CA ARG A 81 14.70 3.60 -6.22
C ARG A 81 13.63 4.41 -6.92
N LEU A 82 12.35 4.05 -6.75
CA LEU A 82 11.23 4.79 -7.31
C LEU A 82 11.23 6.26 -6.86
N ARG A 83 11.49 6.53 -5.58
CA ARG A 83 11.58 7.91 -5.05
C ARG A 83 12.74 8.69 -5.66
N MET A 84 13.88 8.05 -5.92
CA MET A 84 15.06 8.71 -6.49
C MET A 84 14.91 9.03 -7.99
N VAL A 85 14.18 8.21 -8.74
CA VAL A 85 14.06 8.34 -10.21
C VAL A 85 12.83 9.13 -10.66
N THR A 86 11.78 9.19 -9.86
CA THR A 86 10.56 9.95 -10.18
C THR A 86 10.72 11.43 -9.90
N GLN A 87 10.20 12.28 -10.79
CA GLN A 87 10.31 13.74 -10.66
C GLN A 87 9.10 14.35 -9.96
N SER A 88 7.94 13.72 -10.10
CA SER A 88 6.68 14.20 -9.52
C SER A 88 6.11 13.22 -8.50
N ASP A 89 5.33 13.76 -7.56
CA ASP A 89 4.62 12.92 -6.59
C ASP A 89 3.52 12.08 -7.27
N ASP A 90 2.96 12.53 -8.39
CA ASP A 90 1.96 11.76 -9.15
C ASP A 90 2.59 10.54 -9.83
N GLU A 91 3.76 10.68 -10.45
CA GLU A 91 4.52 9.53 -10.98
C GLU A 91 4.88 8.54 -9.86
N ARG A 92 5.29 9.05 -8.70
CA ARG A 92 5.61 8.19 -7.56
C ARG A 92 4.38 7.44 -7.07
N ARG A 93 3.22 8.09 -6.97
CA ARG A 93 1.96 7.43 -6.59
C ARG A 93 1.59 6.35 -7.59
N GLU A 94 1.67 6.61 -8.89
CA GLU A 94 1.36 5.60 -9.91
C GLU A 94 2.38 4.45 -9.91
N GLY A 95 3.67 4.74 -9.74
CA GLY A 95 4.70 3.70 -9.62
C GLY A 95 4.49 2.79 -8.41
N VAL A 96 4.06 3.32 -7.27
CA VAL A 96 3.72 2.50 -6.08
C VAL A 96 2.51 1.61 -6.37
N ARG A 97 1.50 2.13 -7.07
CA ARG A 97 0.33 1.34 -7.50
C ARG A 97 0.74 0.21 -8.42
N GLU A 98 1.64 0.45 -9.38
CA GLU A 98 2.16 -0.59 -10.27
C GLU A 98 2.96 -1.67 -9.52
N LEU A 99 3.84 -1.29 -8.59
CA LEU A 99 4.58 -2.23 -7.75
C LEU A 99 3.61 -3.13 -6.97
N LEU A 100 2.56 -2.52 -6.44
CA LEU A 100 1.55 -3.20 -5.66
C LEU A 100 0.67 -4.14 -6.51
N ARG A 101 0.30 -3.75 -7.75
CA ARG A 101 -0.42 -4.62 -8.69
C ARG A 101 0.40 -5.87 -9.03
N ARG A 102 1.72 -5.71 -9.17
CA ARG A 102 2.63 -6.80 -9.54
C ARG A 102 2.74 -7.85 -8.43
N ASP A 103 2.92 -7.42 -7.18
CA ASP A 103 3.04 -8.35 -6.05
C ASP A 103 2.35 -7.83 -4.78
N PRO A 104 1.01 -7.95 -4.69
CA PRO A 104 0.29 -7.41 -3.55
C PRO A 104 0.55 -8.16 -2.24
N VAL A 105 0.93 -9.45 -2.31
CA VAL A 105 1.28 -10.26 -1.13
C VAL A 105 2.59 -9.76 -0.53
N PHE A 106 3.59 -9.52 -1.37
CA PHE A 106 4.87 -9.00 -0.93
C PHE A 106 4.75 -7.62 -0.27
N TYR A 107 4.03 -6.69 -0.91
CA TYR A 107 3.83 -5.34 -0.35
C TYR A 107 2.93 -5.32 0.89
N HIS A 108 2.02 -6.29 1.05
CA HIS A 108 1.27 -6.50 2.29
C HIS A 108 2.24 -6.77 3.46
N TRP A 109 3.16 -7.71 3.28
CA TRP A 109 4.13 -8.07 4.32
C TRP A 109 5.13 -6.94 4.59
N CYS A 110 5.56 -6.23 3.54
CA CYS A 110 6.42 -5.06 3.70
C CYS A 110 5.76 -3.93 4.49
N PHE A 111 4.48 -3.65 4.24
CA PHE A 111 3.73 -2.64 4.98
C PHE A 111 3.75 -2.93 6.49
N TYR A 112 3.37 -4.16 6.87
CA TYR A 112 3.28 -4.59 8.26
C TYR A 112 4.65 -4.70 8.94
N THR A 113 5.65 -5.21 8.22
CA THR A 113 7.03 -5.28 8.71
C THR A 113 7.61 -3.89 8.96
N ARG A 114 7.35 -2.92 8.08
CA ARG A 114 7.85 -1.54 8.25
C ARG A 114 7.28 -0.87 9.49
N ILE A 115 6.00 -1.10 9.79
CA ILE A 115 5.38 -0.60 11.01
C ILE A 115 6.00 -1.25 12.25
N PHE A 116 6.19 -2.57 12.23
CA PHE A 116 6.85 -3.29 13.33
C PHE A 116 8.28 -2.80 13.57
N GLN A 117 9.08 -2.65 12.51
CA GLN A 117 10.43 -2.11 12.59
C GLN A 117 10.46 -0.69 13.14
N LEU A 118 9.50 0.16 12.77
CA LEU A 118 9.38 1.50 13.34
C LEU A 118 9.14 1.44 14.85
N ASP A 119 8.21 0.61 15.33
CA ASP A 119 7.93 0.45 16.76
C ASP A 119 9.18 0.02 17.54
N GLU A 120 9.92 -0.97 17.06
CA GLU A 120 11.18 -1.41 17.66
C GLU A 120 12.27 -0.33 17.63
N ALA A 121 12.37 0.41 16.52
CA ALA A 121 13.34 1.48 16.37
C ALA A 121 13.03 2.70 17.26
N LEU A 122 11.77 2.91 17.64
CA LEU A 122 11.36 3.99 18.56
C LEU A 122 11.61 3.64 20.03
N LYS A 123 11.53 2.36 20.41
CA LYS A 123 11.89 1.89 21.75
C LYS A 123 13.36 2.04 22.06
N THR A 124 14.20 1.86 21.04
CA THR A 124 15.67 1.90 21.16
C THR A 124 16.25 3.30 20.94
N ALA A 125 15.50 4.24 20.37
CA ALA A 125 15.95 5.61 20.18
C ALA A 125 15.93 6.41 21.49
N THR A 126 17.04 7.08 21.81
CA THR A 126 17.17 7.88 23.03
C THR A 126 16.63 9.30 22.84
N TYR A 127 16.94 9.92 21.70
CA TYR A 127 16.64 11.34 21.46
C TYR A 127 15.31 11.55 20.71
N ILE A 128 14.60 12.63 21.05
CA ILE A 128 13.31 12.97 20.41
C ILE A 128 13.50 13.24 18.92
N ASP A 129 14.54 13.96 18.52
CA ASP A 129 14.80 14.29 17.11
C ASP A 129 15.03 13.03 16.26
N GLU A 130 15.70 12.03 16.82
CA GLU A 130 15.88 10.73 16.17
C GLU A 130 14.55 9.98 16.02
N LYS A 131 13.70 10.00 17.05
CA LYS A 131 12.36 9.41 16.98
C LYS A 131 11.53 10.08 15.89
N GLN A 132 11.50 11.42 15.86
CA GLN A 132 10.78 12.20 14.86
C GLN A 132 11.26 11.87 13.45
N LYS A 133 12.58 11.84 13.24
CA LYS A 133 13.20 11.46 11.97
C LYS A 133 12.78 10.05 11.53
N LYS A 134 12.87 9.06 12.43
CA LYS A 134 12.46 7.66 12.14
C LYS A 134 10.99 7.56 11.75
N VAL A 135 10.10 8.27 12.45
CA VAL A 135 8.67 8.31 12.10
C VAL A 135 8.48 8.89 10.70
N ILE A 136 9.06 10.05 10.41
CA ILE A 136 8.92 10.70 9.09
C ILE A 136 9.45 9.77 7.99
N GLU A 137 10.64 9.22 8.15
CA GLU A 137 11.26 8.32 7.15
C GLU A 137 10.43 7.06 6.89
N ALA A 138 9.89 6.42 7.93
CA ALA A 138 9.01 5.26 7.77
C ALA A 138 7.69 5.63 7.08
N TYR A 139 7.10 6.77 7.42
CA TYR A 139 5.82 7.21 6.86
C TYR A 139 5.89 7.66 5.40
N LEU A 140 7.08 8.01 4.89
CA LEU A 140 7.31 8.20 3.46
C LEU A 140 7.03 6.92 2.64
N PHE A 141 7.15 5.74 3.23
CA PHE A 141 6.80 4.45 2.62
C PHE A 141 5.36 4.02 2.96
N ILE A 142 5.00 4.04 4.25
CA ILE A 142 3.74 3.48 4.77
C ILE A 142 2.53 4.15 4.11
N VAL A 143 2.51 5.48 3.99
CA VAL A 143 1.33 6.21 3.49
C VAL A 143 1.07 5.96 1.99
N PRO A 144 2.07 6.08 1.10
CA PRO A 144 1.84 5.76 -0.32
C PRO A 144 1.39 4.31 -0.55
N VAL A 145 1.96 3.34 0.16
CA VAL A 145 1.56 1.93 0.04
C VAL A 145 0.12 1.71 0.51
N ALA A 146 -0.25 2.27 1.68
CA ALA A 146 -1.62 2.18 2.17
C ALA A 146 -2.65 2.80 1.21
N ARG A 147 -2.32 3.96 0.64
CA ARG A 147 -3.17 4.62 -0.35
C ARG A 147 -3.26 3.81 -1.64
N ALA A 148 -2.18 3.16 -2.06
CA ALA A 148 -2.20 2.27 -3.22
C ALA A 148 -3.09 1.05 -2.98
N PHE A 149 -3.08 0.43 -1.80
CA PHE A 149 -4.03 -0.65 -1.47
C PHE A 149 -5.49 -0.18 -1.53
N MET A 150 -5.77 1.03 -1.05
CA MET A 150 -7.10 1.63 -1.14
C MET A 150 -7.51 1.93 -2.60
N SER A 151 -6.60 2.43 -3.44
CA SER A 151 -6.94 2.78 -4.82
C SER A 151 -7.01 1.57 -5.75
N GLU A 152 -6.15 0.56 -5.54
CA GLU A 152 -6.10 -0.64 -6.37
C GLU A 152 -7.11 -1.70 -5.95
N PHE A 153 -7.25 -1.91 -4.64
CA PHE A 153 -8.04 -3.03 -4.14
C PHE A 153 -9.18 -2.61 -3.21
N HIS A 154 -9.42 -1.31 -3.05
CA HIS A 154 -10.45 -0.77 -2.15
C HIS A 154 -10.33 -1.30 -0.71
N ASP A 155 -9.10 -1.62 -0.30
CA ASP A 155 -8.80 -2.14 1.02
C ASP A 155 -8.39 -1.01 1.98
N SER A 156 -9.38 -0.47 2.69
CA SER A 156 -9.18 0.62 3.65
C SER A 156 -8.43 0.21 4.91
N ARG A 157 -8.22 -1.10 5.14
CA ARG A 157 -7.56 -1.60 6.36
C ARG A 157 -6.16 -1.03 6.53
N TYR A 158 -5.37 -0.96 5.45
CA TYR A 158 -4.01 -0.42 5.48
C TYR A 158 -3.98 1.06 5.81
N LEU A 159 -4.85 1.86 5.17
CA LEU A 159 -4.94 3.30 5.42
C LEU A 159 -5.41 3.59 6.85
N ARG A 160 -6.40 2.84 7.32
CA ARG A 160 -6.85 2.91 8.71
C ARG A 160 -5.74 2.56 9.70
N TRP A 161 -4.96 1.52 9.42
CA TRP A 161 -3.79 1.16 10.24
C TRP A 161 -2.77 2.30 10.27
N ALA A 162 -2.39 2.82 9.10
CA ALA A 162 -1.42 3.89 8.98
C ALA A 162 -1.84 5.14 9.77
N VAL A 163 -3.10 5.56 9.63
CA VAL A 163 -3.65 6.76 10.31
C VAL A 163 -3.75 6.56 11.82
N LEU A 164 -4.33 5.45 12.30
CA LEU A 164 -4.49 5.20 13.73
C LEU A 164 -3.14 4.97 14.43
N HIS A 165 -2.19 4.33 13.75
CA HIS A 165 -0.82 4.22 14.24
C HIS A 165 -0.12 5.58 14.28
N TYR A 166 -0.26 6.41 13.24
CA TYR A 166 0.37 7.74 13.19
C TYR A 166 -0.17 8.66 14.27
N LYS A 167 -1.50 8.65 14.48
CA LYS A 167 -2.14 9.42 15.54
C LYS A 167 -1.62 9.04 16.92
N ARG A 168 -1.43 7.74 17.18
CA ARG A 168 -0.78 7.28 18.43
C ARG A 168 0.66 7.79 18.49
N LEU A 169 1.46 7.61 17.44
CA LEU A 169 2.84 8.12 17.44
C LEU A 169 2.93 9.64 17.60
N SER A 170 1.98 10.41 17.06
CA SER A 170 2.04 11.87 17.09
C SER A 170 1.90 12.46 18.48
N GLU A 171 1.05 11.84 19.29
CA GLU A 171 0.87 12.22 20.69
C GLU A 171 2.16 12.02 21.49
N TRP A 172 2.89 10.94 21.23
CA TRP A 172 4.09 10.55 22.00
C TRP A 172 5.40 11.11 21.45
N VAL A 173 5.55 11.25 20.13
CA VAL A 173 6.80 11.62 19.45
C VAL A 173 6.84 13.10 19.08
N PHE A 174 5.69 13.67 18.72
CA PHE A 174 5.58 15.08 18.34
C PHE A 174 4.90 15.94 19.41
N TYR A 175 4.51 15.34 20.55
CA TYR A 175 3.74 16.00 21.62
C TYR A 175 2.51 16.75 21.10
N ARG A 176 1.91 16.22 20.02
CA ARG A 176 0.78 16.84 19.34
C ARG A 176 -0.35 15.84 19.20
N LYS A 177 -1.47 16.15 19.85
CA LYS A 177 -2.72 15.43 19.65
C LYS A 177 -3.25 15.78 18.26
N LEU A 178 -3.26 14.80 17.36
CA LEU A 178 -3.90 14.94 16.06
C LEU A 178 -5.39 14.64 16.20
N GLU A 179 -6.20 15.66 15.94
CA GLU A 179 -7.64 15.52 15.79
C GLU A 179 -7.92 15.33 14.30
N LEU A 180 -8.51 14.19 13.95
CA LEU A 180 -8.92 13.92 12.58
C LEU A 180 -10.17 14.73 12.29
N SER A 181 -10.19 15.38 11.14
CA SER A 181 -11.42 16.03 10.69
C SER A 181 -12.53 14.98 10.48
N PRO A 182 -13.81 15.35 10.62
CA PRO A 182 -14.93 14.45 10.31
C PRO A 182 -14.85 13.88 8.89
N GLU A 183 -14.33 14.67 7.95
CA GLU A 183 -14.12 14.30 6.54
C GLU A 183 -13.08 13.18 6.39
N GLU A 184 -11.91 13.33 7.02
CA GLU A 184 -10.88 12.27 7.04
C GLU A 184 -11.38 11.01 7.74
N THR A 185 -12.23 11.17 8.76
CA THR A 185 -12.82 10.04 9.48
C THR A 185 -13.85 9.32 8.59
N ALA A 186 -14.55 10.04 7.71
CA ALA A 186 -15.48 9.45 6.75
C ALA A 186 -14.75 8.59 5.69
N GLU A 187 -13.55 9.00 5.25
CA GLU A 187 -12.70 8.18 4.37
C GLU A 187 -12.27 6.88 5.05
N LEU A 188 -12.07 6.89 6.37
CA LEU A 188 -11.75 5.70 7.16
C LEU A 188 -12.95 4.77 7.41
N VAL A 189 -14.16 5.31 7.37
CA VAL A 189 -15.42 4.60 7.64
C VAL A 189 -16.10 4.13 6.36
N GLN A 190 -15.64 4.57 5.17
CA GLN A 190 -16.10 3.98 3.92
C GLN A 190 -15.90 2.46 3.99
N ILE A 191 -17.03 1.78 4.19
CA ILE A 191 -17.15 0.33 4.21
C ILE A 191 -16.58 -0.09 2.86
N SER A 192 -15.38 -0.67 2.91
CA SER A 192 -14.71 -1.35 1.81
C SER A 192 -15.78 -1.98 0.94
N ASN A 193 -15.94 -1.49 -0.30
CA ASN A 193 -17.02 -1.89 -1.19
C ASN A 193 -17.15 -3.42 -1.17
N PRO A 194 -18.18 -4.00 -0.51
CA PRO A 194 -18.24 -5.45 -0.29
C PRO A 194 -18.42 -6.20 -1.62
N PHE A 195 -18.74 -5.49 -2.70
CA PHE A 195 -18.96 -6.02 -4.03
C PHE A 195 -17.89 -5.63 -5.05
N GLY A 196 -16.78 -5.04 -4.62
CA GLY A 196 -15.53 -4.91 -5.40
C GLY A 196 -15.73 -4.82 -6.92
N LEU A 197 -16.49 -3.83 -7.41
CA LEU A 197 -16.57 -3.57 -8.84
C LEU A 197 -15.22 -3.00 -9.26
N TRP A 198 -14.29 -3.91 -9.56
CA TRP A 198 -12.95 -3.63 -10.04
C TRP A 198 -13.06 -2.76 -11.29
N ARG A 199 -12.68 -1.50 -11.17
CA ARG A 199 -12.60 -0.62 -12.33
C ARG A 199 -11.27 -0.90 -13.01
N GLU A 200 -11.33 -1.37 -14.26
CA GLU A 200 -10.14 -1.48 -15.09
C GLU A 200 -9.50 -0.10 -15.25
N ALA A 201 -8.22 0.02 -14.90
CA ALA A 201 -7.48 1.27 -15.06
C ALA A 201 -7.30 1.57 -16.55
N THR A 202 -7.54 2.82 -16.95
CA THR A 202 -7.22 3.27 -18.31
C THR A 202 -5.71 3.07 -18.55
N PRO A 203 -5.29 2.40 -19.64
CA PRO A 203 -3.88 2.10 -19.87
C PRO A 203 -3.08 3.41 -20.01
N ARG A 204 -2.22 3.66 -19.04
CA ARG A 204 -1.14 4.64 -19.09
C ARG A 204 0.17 3.86 -19.21
N GLY A 205 1.18 4.43 -19.87
CA GLY A 205 2.50 3.78 -19.95
C GLY A 205 3.04 3.49 -18.54
N SER A 206 3.66 2.32 -18.34
CA SER A 206 4.15 1.90 -17.03
C SER A 206 5.27 2.82 -16.54
N ILE A 207 5.11 3.36 -15.33
CA ILE A 207 6.13 4.13 -14.64
C ILE A 207 7.34 3.24 -14.31
N LEU A 208 7.11 1.98 -13.95
CA LEU A 208 8.21 1.05 -13.64
C LEU A 208 9.07 0.75 -14.86
N GLU A 209 8.45 0.59 -16.03
CA GLU A 209 9.15 0.44 -17.31
C GLU A 209 9.91 1.71 -17.70
N LYS A 210 9.27 2.88 -17.58
CA LYS A 210 9.87 4.19 -17.89
C LYS A 210 11.21 4.39 -17.18
N TYR A 211 11.35 3.90 -15.95
CA TYR A 211 12.56 4.04 -15.14
C TYR A 211 13.38 2.76 -14.99
N ASN A 212 13.03 1.69 -15.73
CA ASN A 212 13.70 0.39 -15.67
C ASN A 212 13.83 -0.17 -14.23
N ILE A 213 12.82 0.09 -13.39
CA ILE A 213 12.84 -0.34 -11.97
C ILE A 213 12.68 -1.84 -11.90
N VAL A 214 11.80 -2.38 -12.74
CA VAL A 214 11.57 -3.81 -12.85
C VAL A 214 11.92 -4.23 -14.26
N ALA A 215 12.68 -5.32 -14.38
CA ALA A 215 12.93 -5.94 -15.66
C ALA A 215 11.57 -6.30 -16.26
N VAL A 216 11.31 -5.86 -17.48
CA VAL A 216 10.21 -6.39 -18.27
C VAL A 216 10.54 -7.86 -18.46
N ASP A 217 9.90 -8.72 -17.67
CA ASP A 217 9.88 -10.13 -17.97
C ASP A 217 9.10 -10.25 -19.28
N THR A 218 9.79 -10.10 -20.42
CA THR A 218 9.30 -10.42 -21.76
C THR A 218 9.06 -11.93 -21.92
N GLY A 219 8.75 -12.63 -20.83
CA GLY A 219 8.33 -14.01 -20.80
C GLY A 219 6.94 -14.10 -21.42
N THR A 220 6.93 -14.35 -22.73
CA THR A 220 5.87 -15.04 -23.48
C THR A 220 4.48 -14.83 -22.89
N GLN A 221 3.93 -13.64 -23.06
CA GLN A 221 2.48 -13.50 -23.06
C GLN A 221 1.97 -14.55 -24.07
N PRO A 222 1.19 -15.57 -23.67
CA PRO A 222 0.62 -16.50 -24.64
C PRO A 222 -0.12 -15.62 -25.62
N ALA A 223 0.26 -15.71 -26.90
CA ALA A 223 -0.41 -14.98 -27.96
C ALA A 223 -1.92 -15.14 -27.73
N PRO A 224 -2.71 -14.05 -27.78
CA PRO A 224 -4.17 -14.19 -27.73
C PRO A 224 -4.50 -15.27 -28.75
N ALA A 225 -5.13 -16.35 -28.30
CA ALA A 225 -5.39 -17.51 -29.11
C ALA A 225 -6.12 -17.04 -30.38
N SER A 226 -5.36 -16.85 -31.45
CA SER A 226 -5.89 -16.58 -32.76
C SER A 226 -6.61 -17.86 -33.11
N ASP A 227 -7.94 -17.82 -33.12
CA ASP A 227 -8.87 -18.87 -33.49
C ASP A 227 -8.16 -20.04 -34.19
N ALA A 228 -7.80 -21.04 -33.39
CA ALA A 228 -7.39 -22.32 -33.93
C ALA A 228 -8.63 -22.90 -34.60
N THR A 229 -8.66 -22.75 -35.92
CA THR A 229 -9.59 -23.42 -36.81
C THR A 229 -9.65 -24.89 -36.39
N PHE A 230 -10.80 -25.28 -35.87
CA PHE A 230 -11.13 -26.62 -35.42
C PHE A 230 -10.83 -27.61 -36.55
N ASN A 231 -9.75 -28.38 -36.41
CA ASN A 231 -9.37 -29.42 -37.36
C ASN A 231 -9.60 -30.77 -36.66
N PRO A 232 -10.75 -31.44 -36.88
CA PRO A 232 -11.06 -32.70 -36.23
C PRO A 232 -10.34 -33.83 -36.97
N GLY A 233 -9.15 -34.22 -36.50
CA GLY A 233 -8.49 -35.42 -37.00
C GLY A 233 -6.97 -35.40 -36.87
N GLY A 234 -6.45 -35.67 -35.66
CA GLY A 234 -5.03 -35.94 -35.44
C GLY A 234 -4.87 -36.92 -34.27
N PRO A 235 -4.07 -38.00 -34.42
CA PRO A 235 -4.00 -39.07 -33.44
C PRO A 235 -3.26 -38.66 -32.15
N VAL A 236 -3.78 -39.16 -31.03
CA VAL A 236 -3.23 -39.05 -29.68
C VAL A 236 -1.87 -39.75 -29.63
N LEU A 237 -0.80 -39.00 -29.36
CA LEU A 237 0.49 -39.55 -28.97
C LEU A 237 0.65 -39.47 -27.45
N GLU A 238 0.50 -40.64 -26.85
CA GLU A 238 0.81 -41.01 -25.47
C GLU A 238 2.30 -40.80 -25.19
N ARG A 239 2.65 -39.92 -24.23
CA ARG A 239 4.04 -39.73 -23.80
C ARG A 239 4.15 -39.97 -22.29
N ALA A 240 5.00 -40.95 -22.00
CA ALA A 240 5.29 -41.61 -20.72
C ALA A 240 5.79 -40.68 -19.59
N PRO A 241 5.68 -41.12 -18.32
CA PRO A 241 6.19 -40.39 -17.17
C PRO A 241 7.71 -40.51 -17.06
N ALA A 242 8.40 -39.37 -16.85
CA ALA A 242 9.80 -39.34 -16.48
C ALA A 242 9.92 -39.32 -14.95
N SER A 243 10.73 -40.25 -14.46
CA SER A 243 10.99 -40.58 -13.06
C SER A 243 11.97 -39.62 -12.40
N SER A 244 11.93 -39.62 -11.06
CA SER A 244 12.70 -38.84 -10.10
C SER A 244 14.22 -38.98 -10.20
N GLU A 245 14.96 -37.91 -9.84
CA GLU A 245 16.24 -38.06 -9.14
C GLU A 245 16.46 -36.87 -8.18
N LEU A 246 16.37 -37.18 -6.88
CA LEU A 246 16.57 -36.28 -5.76
C LEU A 246 18.05 -36.37 -5.34
N ILE A 247 18.85 -35.35 -5.70
CA ILE A 247 20.23 -35.24 -5.24
C ILE A 247 20.22 -34.43 -3.93
N ALA A 248 20.55 -35.08 -2.82
CA ALA A 248 20.79 -34.44 -1.54
C ALA A 248 22.18 -33.78 -1.53
N PRO A 249 22.33 -32.51 -1.12
CA PRO A 249 23.64 -31.92 -0.88
C PRO A 249 24.22 -32.37 0.46
N ALA A 250 25.54 -32.58 0.45
CA ALA A 250 26.35 -32.99 1.59
C ALA A 250 26.45 -31.90 2.67
N ASP A 251 26.36 -32.33 3.92
CA ASP A 251 26.66 -31.54 5.13
C ASP A 251 28.15 -31.13 5.14
N GLU A 252 28.42 -29.83 5.02
CA GLU A 252 29.68 -29.23 5.46
C GLU A 252 29.51 -28.67 6.88
N PRO A 253 30.39 -29.01 7.84
CA PRO A 253 30.34 -28.42 9.17
C PRO A 253 30.79 -26.95 9.14
N PRO A 254 30.10 -26.05 9.87
CA PRO A 254 30.47 -24.63 9.89
C PRO A 254 31.80 -24.40 10.61
N PRO A 255 32.60 -23.40 10.17
CA PRO A 255 33.84 -23.03 10.82
C PRO A 255 33.59 -22.42 12.20
N THR A 256 34.33 -22.91 13.20
CA THR A 256 34.37 -22.40 14.57
C THR A 256 34.81 -20.94 14.59
N ALA A 257 33.92 -20.03 14.99
CA ALA A 257 34.25 -18.62 15.17
C ALA A 257 35.20 -18.42 16.38
N PRO A 258 36.19 -17.53 16.29
CA PRO A 258 37.03 -17.17 17.41
C PRO A 258 36.21 -16.43 18.48
N ALA A 259 36.53 -16.70 19.75
CA ALA A 259 35.87 -16.12 20.91
C ALA A 259 36.05 -14.60 20.95
N ASP A 260 34.93 -13.87 20.97
CA ASP A 260 34.89 -12.42 21.13
C ASP A 260 35.47 -12.00 22.49
N GLU A 261 36.41 -11.06 22.43
CA GLU A 261 36.98 -10.39 23.59
C GLU A 261 35.92 -9.45 24.22
N PRO A 262 35.73 -9.46 25.55
CA PRO A 262 34.69 -8.66 26.18
C PRO A 262 34.94 -7.15 26.01
N PRO A 263 33.88 -6.35 25.81
CA PRO A 263 34.01 -4.91 25.61
C PRO A 263 34.58 -4.22 26.86
N PRO A 264 35.33 -3.12 26.69
CA PRO A 264 35.91 -2.36 27.80
C PRO A 264 34.82 -1.78 28.72
N PRO A 265 35.10 -1.66 30.03
CA PRO A 265 34.13 -1.14 30.99
C PRO A 265 33.77 0.32 30.68
N PRO A 266 32.51 0.72 30.94
CA PRO A 266 32.07 2.09 30.70
C PRO A 266 32.83 3.10 31.57
N PRO A 267 33.10 4.31 31.06
CA PRO A 267 33.76 5.36 31.82
C PRO A 267 32.90 5.78 33.03
N ALA A 268 33.55 6.03 34.15
CA ALA A 268 32.90 6.47 35.38
C ALA A 268 32.13 7.79 35.15
N PRO A 269 30.94 7.96 35.76
CA PRO A 269 30.15 9.18 35.62
C PRO A 269 30.91 10.38 36.20
N ALA A 270 30.99 11.46 35.43
CA ALA A 270 31.54 12.73 35.88
C ALA A 270 30.60 13.35 36.92
N ASP A 271 31.17 13.77 38.05
CA ASP A 271 30.47 14.48 39.13
C ASP A 271 29.74 15.72 38.58
N VAL A 272 28.41 15.67 38.61
CA VAL A 272 27.56 16.81 38.26
C VAL A 272 27.35 17.64 39.53
N PRO A 273 27.70 18.94 39.55
CA PRO A 273 27.49 19.78 40.70
C PRO A 273 25.99 19.96 40.98
N ALA A 274 25.63 19.84 42.26
CA ALA A 274 24.28 20.02 42.77
C ALA A 274 23.77 21.44 42.49
N VAL A 275 22.60 21.54 41.84
CA VAL A 275 21.91 22.81 41.62
C VAL A 275 20.91 23.01 42.74
N ASP A 276 21.12 24.06 43.53
CA ASP A 276 20.27 24.46 44.64
C ASP A 276 18.84 24.78 44.18
N ALA A 277 17.88 24.04 44.72
CA ALA A 277 16.45 24.27 44.49
C ALA A 277 15.97 25.42 45.40
N SER A 278 15.94 26.64 44.86
CA SER A 278 15.30 27.77 45.53
C SER A 278 13.80 27.81 45.18
N ALA A 279 13.00 27.73 46.22
CA ALA A 279 11.54 27.67 46.22
C ALA A 279 10.89 28.93 45.62
N ASN A 280 9.88 28.72 44.77
CA ASN A 280 8.85 29.73 44.50
C ASN A 280 7.49 29.11 44.80
N ASP A 281 6.98 29.46 45.97
CA ASP A 281 5.60 29.26 46.41
C ASP A 281 4.68 30.19 45.60
N VAL A 282 3.70 29.61 44.89
CA VAL A 282 2.60 30.36 44.26
C VAL A 282 1.28 29.82 44.81
N PRO A 283 0.46 30.62 45.51
CA PRO A 283 -0.80 30.17 46.05
C PRO A 283 -1.88 30.21 44.95
N ILE A 284 -2.39 29.03 44.57
CA ILE A 284 -3.58 28.90 43.71
C ILE A 284 -4.82 28.90 44.60
N GLY A 285 -5.42 30.08 44.78
CA GLY A 285 -6.75 30.26 45.35
C GLY A 285 -7.74 30.66 44.26
N GLY A 286 -8.42 29.68 43.65
CA GLY A 286 -9.45 29.89 42.63
C GLY A 286 -10.75 29.18 43.01
N VAL A 287 -11.67 29.92 43.61
CA VAL A 287 -13.04 29.50 43.95
C VAL A 287 -13.85 29.37 42.66
N LEU A 288 -14.45 28.21 42.41
CA LEU A 288 -15.45 28.00 41.35
C LEU A 288 -16.87 28.27 41.91
N PRO A 289 -17.73 29.04 41.23
CA PRO A 289 -19.14 29.17 41.60
C PRO A 289 -19.95 27.97 41.09
N ALA A 290 -20.85 27.49 41.95
CA ALA A 290 -21.82 26.44 41.67
C ALA A 290 -22.95 26.97 40.75
N THR A 291 -23.27 26.20 39.72
CA THR A 291 -24.44 26.39 38.85
C THR A 291 -25.61 25.55 39.37
N GLU A 292 -26.74 26.20 39.68
CA GLU A 292 -28.02 25.56 39.97
C GLU A 292 -28.65 24.92 38.72
N PRO A 293 -29.48 23.85 38.86
CA PRO A 293 -30.30 23.34 37.79
C PRO A 293 -31.68 24.02 37.77
N GLY A 294 -32.04 24.63 36.65
CA GLY A 294 -33.38 25.11 36.36
C GLY A 294 -34.29 23.98 35.85
N SER A 295 -35.53 24.01 36.32
CA SER A 295 -36.66 23.10 36.03
C SER A 295 -37.19 23.18 34.60
#